data_AF-A0A5J4J3Z4-F1
#
_entry.id   AF-A0A5J4J3Z4-F1
#
_cell.length_a   1.000
_cell.length_b   1.000
_cell.length_c   1.000
_cell.angle_alpha   90.00
_cell.angle_beta   90.00
_cell.angle_gamma   90.00
#
_symmetry.space_group_name_H-M   'P 1'
#
loop_
_entity.id
_entity.type
_entity.pdbx_description
1 polymer ?
#
loop_
_entity_poly.entity_id
_entity_poly.type
_entity_poly.pdbx_seq_one_letter_code
_entity_poly.pdbx_strand_id
1 'polypeptide(L)'
;MYTLQVTNNYIWPITASDKTVIPAKGAVHTFNSQGNIFLEVMGIGSISFIDLGDKKIEGYPNVKETWGVLVRTHATEAYYRYEGGGVLNTVFDLYGTCTLTTTNGTLIPISLEEMIITPTGLPTT
;
A
#
# COMPACT_ATOMS: atom_id res chain seq x y z
N MET A 1 10.73 -5.99 7.74
CA MET A 1 10.08 -4.79 8.31
C MET A 1 10.56 -3.55 7.59
N TYR A 2 9.68 -2.56 7.36
CA TYR A 2 9.97 -1.34 6.60
C TYR A 2 9.50 -0.10 7.37
N THR A 3 9.93 1.08 6.95
CA THR A 3 9.43 2.36 7.46
C THR A 3 8.38 2.90 6.49
N LEU A 4 7.22 3.30 7.03
CA LEU A 4 6.18 4.01 6.29
C LEU A 4 6.13 5.46 6.78
N GLN A 5 6.49 6.40 5.91
CA GLN A 5 6.28 7.82 6.15
C GLN A 5 4.99 8.26 5.49
N VAL A 6 4.11 8.93 6.24
CA VAL A 6 2.84 9.45 5.74
C VAL A 6 2.80 10.96 5.92
N THR A 7 2.57 11.68 4.83
CA THR A 7 2.28 13.12 4.83
C THR A 7 0.82 13.31 4.46
N ASN A 8 0.04 13.91 5.35
CA ASN A 8 -1.39 14.13 5.17
C ASN A 8 -1.69 15.61 4.87
N ASN A 9 -1.73 16.01 3.60
CA ASN A 9 -2.22 17.33 3.20
C ASN A 9 -3.74 17.37 2.96
N TYR A 10 -4.43 16.25 3.18
CA TYR A 10 -5.86 16.13 2.96
C TYR A 10 -6.67 16.96 3.97
N ILE A 11 -7.93 17.21 3.64
CA ILE A 11 -8.86 18.00 4.46
C ILE A 11 -9.31 17.26 5.73
N TRP A 12 -9.28 15.94 5.74
CA TRP A 12 -9.68 15.09 6.88
C TRP A 12 -8.48 14.35 7.49
N PRO A 13 -8.57 13.97 8.78
CA PRO A 13 -7.60 13.07 9.38
C PRO A 13 -7.58 11.71 8.66
N ILE A 14 -6.41 11.06 8.69
CA ILE A 14 -6.24 9.68 8.24
C ILE A 14 -6.05 8.80 9.47
N THR A 15 -6.75 7.67 9.52
CA THR A 15 -6.66 6.73 10.64
C THR A 15 -5.97 5.45 10.19
N ALA A 16 -4.90 5.07 10.88
CA ALA A 16 -4.25 3.79 10.66
C ALA A 16 -4.95 2.67 11.44
N SER A 17 -4.77 1.43 10.98
CA SER A 17 -5.34 0.23 11.62
C SER A 17 -4.91 0.00 13.07
N ASP A 18 -3.79 0.60 13.50
CA ASP A 18 -3.31 0.60 14.88
C ASP A 18 -3.98 1.68 15.76
N LYS A 19 -4.97 2.39 15.20
CA LYS A 19 -5.69 3.54 15.78
C LYS A 19 -4.89 4.83 15.83
N THR A 20 -3.70 4.89 15.24
CA THR A 20 -2.96 6.13 15.08
C THR A 20 -3.75 7.08 14.17
N VAL A 21 -3.96 8.31 14.64
CA VAL A 21 -4.62 9.37 13.87
C VAL A 21 -3.55 10.33 13.36
N ILE A 22 -3.49 10.50 12.05
CA ILE A 22 -2.62 11.45 11.36
C ILE A 22 -3.47 12.69 11.07
N PRO A 23 -3.25 13.82 11.77
CA PRO A 23 -4.07 15.00 11.59
C PRO A 23 -4.09 15.51 10.14
N ALA A 24 -5.13 16.25 9.78
CA ALA A 24 -5.25 16.89 8.48
C ALA A 24 -4.22 18.03 8.30
N LYS A 25 -4.16 18.59 7.08
CA LYS A 25 -3.51 19.88 6.77
C LYS A 25 -2.00 19.94 7.04
N GLY A 26 -1.28 18.95 6.52
CA GLY A 26 0.18 18.93 6.45
C GLY A 26 0.87 18.15 7.56
N ALA A 27 0.13 17.36 8.35
CA ALA A 27 0.75 16.53 9.37
C ALA A 27 1.60 15.43 8.73
N VAL A 28 2.70 15.09 9.41
CA VAL A 28 3.59 14.00 9.03
C VAL A 28 3.65 12.99 10.17
N HIS A 29 3.56 11.72 9.84
CA HIS A 29 3.76 10.62 10.79
C HIS A 29 4.67 9.55 10.19
N THR A 30 5.52 8.97 11.02
CA THR A 30 6.44 7.90 10.60
C THR A 30 6.15 6.66 11.43
N PHE A 31 5.70 5.61 10.75
CA PHE A 31 5.59 4.28 11.32
C PHE A 31 6.90 3.53 11.09
N ASN A 32 7.59 3.19 12.17
CA ASN A 32 8.84 2.45 12.10
C ASN A 32 8.59 0.94 12.18
N SER A 33 9.43 0.16 11.51
CA SER A 33 9.47 -1.30 11.65
C SER A 33 8.12 -2.01 11.41
N GLN A 34 7.45 -1.64 10.31
CA GLN A 34 6.12 -2.10 9.95
C GLN A 34 6.09 -3.47 9.28
N GLY A 35 4.97 -4.16 9.50
CA GLY A 35 4.45 -5.25 8.69
C GLY A 35 3.14 -4.81 8.01
N ASN A 36 2.04 -5.52 8.26
CA ASN A 36 0.73 -5.16 7.74
C ASN A 36 0.18 -3.89 8.42
N ILE A 37 -0.33 -2.95 7.62
CA ILE A 37 -1.06 -1.76 8.09
C ILE A 37 -2.04 -1.33 7.00
N PHE A 38 -3.18 -0.77 7.37
CA PHE A 38 -4.01 -0.03 6.41
C PHE A 38 -4.27 1.39 6.91
N LEU A 39 -4.46 2.30 5.96
CA LEU A 39 -4.81 3.69 6.21
C LEU A 39 -6.23 3.93 5.70
N GLU A 40 -7.13 4.33 6.60
CA GLU A 40 -8.48 4.79 6.29
C GLU A 40 -8.44 6.27 5.92
N VAL A 41 -8.82 6.56 4.68
CA VAL A 41 -8.90 7.92 4.14
C VAL A 41 -10.38 8.26 3.98
N MET A 42 -10.89 9.11 4.88
CA MET A 42 -12.31 9.45 4.95
C MET A 42 -12.85 9.94 3.59
N GLY A 43 -13.91 9.31 3.11
CA GLY A 43 -14.55 9.66 1.83
C GLY A 43 -13.86 9.11 0.58
N ILE A 44 -12.68 8.49 0.70
CA ILE A 44 -11.95 7.88 -0.42
C ILE A 44 -11.98 6.36 -0.31
N GLY A 45 -11.57 5.81 0.84
CA GLY A 45 -11.45 4.36 1.02
C GLY A 45 -10.23 4.00 1.87
N SER A 46 -9.85 2.73 1.84
CA SER A 46 -8.68 2.24 2.57
C SER A 46 -7.53 1.92 1.62
N ILE A 47 -6.31 2.28 2.00
CA ILE A 47 -5.08 1.84 1.34
C ILE A 47 -4.42 0.80 2.23
N SER A 48 -4.27 -0.41 1.70
CA SER A 48 -3.66 -1.54 2.42
C SER A 48 -2.19 -1.66 2.06
N PHE A 49 -1.36 -1.85 3.08
CA PHE A 49 0.05 -2.18 2.96
C PHE A 49 0.22 -3.59 3.54
N ILE A 50 0.40 -4.57 2.66
CA ILE A 50 0.43 -5.99 2.98
C ILE A 50 1.88 -6.46 2.90
N ASP A 51 2.44 -6.85 4.04
CA ASP A 51 3.78 -7.44 4.11
C ASP A 51 3.78 -8.79 3.37
N LEU A 52 4.63 -8.88 2.35
CA LEU A 52 4.82 -10.09 1.56
C LEU A 52 5.94 -10.96 2.12
N GLY A 53 6.73 -10.45 3.07
CA GLY A 53 7.97 -11.10 3.49
C GLY A 53 8.86 -11.35 2.27
N ASP A 54 9.33 -12.58 2.13
CA ASP A 54 10.14 -13.03 1.01
C ASP A 54 9.34 -13.41 -0.26
N LYS A 55 8.02 -13.59 -0.12
CA LYS A 55 7.15 -14.04 -1.22
C LYS A 55 7.15 -13.04 -2.37
N LYS A 56 7.38 -13.56 -3.59
CA LYS A 56 7.24 -12.82 -4.85
C LYS A 56 5.84 -13.01 -5.41
N ILE A 57 5.28 -11.96 -6.03
CA ILE A 57 4.01 -12.07 -6.74
C ILE A 57 4.30 -12.69 -8.11
N GLU A 58 3.68 -13.85 -8.38
CA GLU A 58 3.82 -14.55 -9.66
C GLU A 58 3.28 -13.69 -10.81
N GLY A 59 3.95 -13.74 -11.97
CA GLY A 59 3.57 -12.96 -13.15
C GLY A 59 4.05 -11.50 -13.15
N TYR A 60 4.68 -11.03 -12.07
CA TYR A 60 5.22 -9.67 -11.97
C TYR A 60 6.75 -9.63 -12.00
N PRO A 61 7.37 -8.46 -12.28
CA PRO A 61 8.81 -8.35 -12.42
C PRO A 61 9.57 -8.94 -11.23
N ASN A 62 10.52 -9.83 -11.53
CA ASN A 62 11.40 -10.38 -10.52
C ASN A 62 12.54 -9.40 -10.23
N VAL A 63 12.41 -8.65 -9.15
CA VAL A 63 13.46 -7.76 -8.65
C VAL A 63 14.35 -8.47 -7.63
N LYS A 64 15.60 -8.02 -7.52
CA LYS A 64 16.66 -8.67 -6.72
C LYS A 64 16.36 -8.69 -5.21
N GLU A 65 15.57 -7.75 -4.72
CA GLU A 65 15.34 -7.51 -3.30
C GLU A 65 14.45 -8.58 -2.64
N THR A 66 14.91 -9.12 -1.51
CA THR A 66 14.31 -10.23 -0.79
C THR A 66 13.01 -9.87 -0.11
N TRP A 67 12.83 -8.68 0.44
CA TRP A 67 11.62 -8.32 1.20
C TRP A 67 10.64 -7.49 0.38
N GLY A 68 9.36 -7.52 0.72
CA GLY A 68 8.36 -6.76 -0.04
C GLY A 68 7.07 -6.42 0.67
N VAL A 69 6.38 -5.43 0.09
CA VAL A 69 5.05 -4.98 0.48
C VAL A 69 4.20 -4.84 -0.78
N LEU A 70 2.99 -5.39 -0.74
CA LEU A 70 1.94 -5.06 -1.70
C LEU A 70 1.17 -3.87 -1.14
N VAL A 71 1.19 -2.75 -1.86
CA VAL A 71 0.33 -1.61 -1.57
C VAL A 71 -0.86 -1.68 -2.51
N ARG A 72 -2.08 -1.62 -1.98
CA ARG A 72 -3.29 -1.80 -2.78
C ARG A 72 -4.42 -0.90 -2.30
N THR A 73 -5.10 -0.28 -3.26
CA THR A 73 -6.37 0.41 -3.07
C THR A 73 -7.23 0.20 -4.30
N HIS A 74 -8.42 -0.38 -4.13
CA HIS A 74 -9.30 -0.79 -5.24
C HIS A 74 -8.51 -1.56 -6.32
N ALA A 75 -8.61 -1.13 -7.58
CA ALA A 75 -7.90 -1.68 -8.74
C ALA A 75 -6.56 -0.99 -9.04
N THR A 76 -5.91 -0.37 -8.04
CA THR A 76 -4.58 0.23 -8.18
C THR A 76 -3.63 -0.38 -7.16
N GLU A 77 -2.54 -0.95 -7.67
CA GLU A 77 -1.55 -1.65 -6.87
C GLU A 77 -0.13 -1.20 -7.15
N ALA A 78 0.70 -1.25 -6.10
CA ALA A 78 2.13 -1.10 -6.21
C ALA A 78 2.84 -2.27 -5.52
N TYR A 79 3.83 -2.81 -6.20
CA TYR A 79 4.72 -3.84 -5.72
C TYR A 79 6.02 -3.20 -5.26
N TYR A 80 6.17 -3.04 -3.95
CA TYR A 80 7.34 -2.45 -3.32
C TYR A 80 8.27 -3.55 -2.82
N ARG A 81 9.56 -3.45 -3.16
CA ARG A 81 10.60 -4.43 -2.79
C ARG A 81 11.84 -3.75 -2.28
N TYR A 82 12.48 -4.33 -1.27
CA TYR A 82 13.59 -3.69 -0.57
C TYR A 82 14.52 -4.69 0.12
N GLU A 83 15.73 -4.22 0.44
CA GLU A 83 16.70 -4.93 1.27
C GLU A 83 17.01 -4.12 2.53
N GLY A 84 17.30 -4.82 3.63
CA GLY A 84 17.53 -4.18 4.94
C GLY A 84 16.29 -3.39 5.41
N GLY A 85 16.47 -2.12 5.77
CA GLY A 85 15.39 -1.23 6.21
C GLY A 85 14.77 -0.45 5.05
N GLY A 86 13.72 -0.99 4.43
CA GLY A 86 12.98 -0.31 3.37
C GLY A 86 12.31 0.98 3.85
N VAL A 87 12.14 1.96 2.95
CA VAL A 87 11.45 3.22 3.23
C VAL A 87 10.43 3.50 2.13
N LEU A 88 9.16 3.50 2.50
CA LEU A 88 8.04 3.85 1.65
C LEU A 88 7.42 5.16 2.13
N ASN A 89 7.25 6.11 1.22
CA ASN A 89 6.68 7.42 1.50
C ASN A 89 5.32 7.53 0.81
N THR A 90 4.33 7.96 1.57
CA THR A 90 2.96 8.19 1.12
C THR A 90 2.60 9.66 1.33
N VAL A 91 2.27 10.36 0.26
CA VAL A 91 1.83 11.75 0.32
C VAL A 91 0.39 11.84 -0.16
N PHE A 92 -0.50 12.24 0.73
CA PHE A 92 -1.88 12.60 0.40
C PHE A 92 -1.94 14.07 0.05
N ASP A 93 -2.51 14.40 -1.11
CA ASP A 93 -2.77 15.79 -1.51
C ASP A 93 -4.06 16.34 -0.87
N LEU A 94 -4.41 17.58 -1.23
CA LEU A 94 -5.61 18.25 -0.72
C LEU A 94 -6.92 17.50 -1.06
N TYR A 95 -6.92 16.68 -2.11
CA TYR A 95 -8.09 15.98 -2.64
C TYR A 95 -8.14 14.50 -2.24
N GLY A 96 -7.11 14.01 -1.52
CA GLY A 96 -7.03 12.63 -1.06
C GLY A 96 -6.30 11.71 -2.04
N THR A 97 -5.69 12.26 -3.10
CA THR A 97 -4.82 11.49 -4.00
C THR A 97 -3.59 11.03 -3.23
N CYS A 98 -3.35 9.73 -3.24
CA CYS A 98 -2.19 9.10 -2.62
C CYS A 98 -1.06 8.95 -3.63
N THR A 99 0.07 9.60 -3.40
CA THR A 99 1.32 9.39 -4.15
C THR A 99 2.29 8.54 -3.34
N LEU A 100 2.74 7.43 -3.94
CA LEU A 100 3.76 6.55 -3.34
C LEU A 100 5.12 6.82 -3.96
N THR A 101 6.15 6.95 -3.11
CA THR A 101 7.56 6.98 -3.52
C THR A 101 8.40 6.17 -2.55
N THR A 102 9.65 5.88 -2.92
CA THR A 102 10.61 5.17 -2.06
C THR A 102 11.97 5.86 -2.13
N THR A 103 12.69 5.87 -1.01
CA THR A 103 14.10 6.30 -0.95
C THR A 103 15.06 5.12 -0.73
N ASN A 104 14.54 3.94 -0.42
CA ASN A 104 15.32 2.71 -0.33
C ASN A 104 14.48 1.51 -0.80
N GLY A 105 14.79 0.99 -1.98
CA GLY A 105 14.08 -0.12 -2.62
C GLY A 105 13.46 0.26 -3.96
N THR A 106 12.81 -0.71 -4.59
CA THR A 106 12.19 -0.60 -5.91
C THR A 106 10.67 -0.61 -5.78
N LEU A 107 10.00 0.36 -6.40
CA LEU A 107 8.53 0.48 -6.41
C LEU A 107 8.02 0.33 -7.85
N ILE A 108 7.13 -0.63 -8.08
CA ILE A 108 6.66 -0.98 -9.42
C ILE A 108 5.12 -0.93 -9.43
N PRO A 109 4.49 -0.20 -10.35
CA PRO A 109 3.04 -0.31 -10.54
C PRO A 109 2.70 -1.70 -11.09
N ILE A 110 1.70 -2.34 -10.50
CA ILE A 110 1.19 -3.66 -10.92
C ILE A 110 -0.34 -3.63 -11.02
N SER A 111 -0.98 -4.70 -11.53
CA SER A 111 -2.43 -4.72 -11.76
C SER A 111 -3.05 -6.06 -11.39
N LEU A 112 -3.50 -6.19 -10.15
CA LEU A 112 -4.11 -7.42 -9.66
C LEU A 112 -5.62 -7.38 -9.87
N GLU A 113 -6.21 -8.52 -10.23
CA GLU A 113 -7.67 -8.66 -10.20
C GLU A 113 -8.17 -8.44 -8.76
N GLU A 114 -9.20 -7.61 -8.59
CA GLU A 114 -9.83 -7.38 -7.29
C GLU A 114 -10.72 -8.58 -6.92
N MET A 115 -11.36 -9.19 -7.92
CA MET A 115 -12.22 -10.34 -7.75
C MET A 115 -12.25 -11.19 -9.02
N ILE A 116 -12.08 -12.50 -8.88
CA ILE A 116 -12.25 -13.48 -9.96
C ILE A 116 -13.44 -14.36 -9.61
N ILE A 117 -14.41 -14.49 -10.52
CA ILE A 117 -15.54 -15.40 -10.38
C ILE A 117 -15.27 -16.63 -11.24
N THR A 118 -15.29 -17.82 -10.63
CA THR A 118 -15.23 -19.09 -11.36
C THR A 118 -16.61 -19.75 -11.33
N PRO A 119 -17.37 -19.73 -12.45
CA PRO A 119 -18.70 -20.32 -12.49
C PRO A 119 -18.65 -21.84 -12.23
N THR A 120 -19.62 -22.35 -11.46
CA THR A 120 -19.85 -23.78 -11.27
C THR A 120 -21.32 -24.11 -11.51
N GLY A 121 -21.61 -25.28 -12.09
CA GLY A 121 -22.99 -25.77 -12.25
C GLY A 121 -23.82 -25.11 -13.37
N LEU A 122 -23.19 -24.50 -14.38
CA LEU A 122 -23.92 -24.07 -15.58
C LEU A 122 -24.49 -25.29 -16.31
N PRO A 123 -25.78 -25.31 -16.69
CA PRO A 123 -26.35 -26.41 -17.43
C PRO A 123 -25.61 -26.56 -18.76
N THR A 124 -25.10 -27.76 -19.03
CA THR A 124 -24.56 -28.13 -20.34
C THR A 124 -25.71 -28.16 -21.33
N THR A 125 -25.73 -27.23 -22.28
CA THR A 125 -26.63 -27.27 -23.45
C THR A 125 -26.17 -28.30 -24.46
#